data_AF-A0A9R1VSX0-F1
#
_entry.id   AF-A0A9R1VSX0-F1
#
_cell.length_a   1.000
_cell.length_b   1.000
_cell.length_c   1.000
_cell.angle_alpha   90.00
_cell.angle_beta   90.00
_cell.angle_gamma   90.00
#
_symmetry.space_group_name_H-M   'P 1'
#
loop_
_entity.id
_entity.type
_entity.pdbx_description
1 polymer ?
#
loop_
_entity_poly.entity_id
_entity_poly.type
_entity_poly.pdbx_seq_one_letter_code
_entity_poly.pdbx_strand_id
1 'polypeptide(L)'
;MVMEAVVRTSWTSANPGRRFLSCPQKGSRCRFLGWIDPPMCARSMLIIPGLLRNINNVNYQVARLKMCLFASWLLFVVVWVLFI
;
A
#
# COMPACT_ATOMS: atom_id res chain seq x y z
N MET A 1 -4.53 -34.41 -2.89
CA MET A 1 -3.90 -33.37 -2.06
C MET A 1 -4.32 -32.03 -2.64
N VAL A 2 -5.29 -31.36 -2.05
CA VAL A 2 -5.73 -30.03 -2.51
C VAL A 2 -4.69 -29.04 -2.03
N MET A 3 -3.92 -28.47 -2.94
CA MET A 3 -3.08 -27.32 -2.63
C MET A 3 -4.02 -26.15 -2.33
N GLU A 4 -4.15 -25.79 -1.05
CA GLU A 4 -4.89 -24.58 -0.68
C GLU A 4 -4.18 -23.38 -1.33
N ALA A 5 -4.88 -22.64 -2.19
CA ALA A 5 -4.36 -21.46 -2.86
C ALA A 5 -5.17 -20.24 -2.44
N VAL A 6 -4.50 -19.11 -2.23
CA VAL A 6 -5.13 -17.83 -1.90
C VAL A 6 -5.06 -16.87 -3.07
N VAL A 7 -6.16 -16.15 -3.29
CA VAL A 7 -6.23 -15.07 -4.27
C VAL A 7 -5.54 -13.84 -3.72
N ARG A 8 -4.63 -13.26 -4.50
CA ARG A 8 -3.96 -11.99 -4.20
C ARG A 8 -4.08 -11.04 -5.38
N THR A 9 -3.96 -9.76 -5.09
CA THR A 9 -3.95 -8.70 -6.11
C THR A 9 -2.52 -8.21 -6.31
N SER A 10 -2.07 -8.16 -7.56
CA SER A 10 -0.81 -7.52 -7.92
C SER A 10 -0.98 -6.01 -7.92
N TRP A 11 -0.04 -5.31 -7.30
CA TRP A 11 0.05 -3.85 -7.30
C TRP A 11 1.32 -3.35 -8.01
N THR A 12 1.90 -4.20 -8.85
CA THR A 12 3.02 -3.82 -9.71
C THR A 12 2.53 -2.93 -10.84
N SER A 13 3.41 -2.08 -11.39
CA SER A 13 3.10 -1.24 -12.55
C SER A 13 2.69 -2.03 -13.79
N ALA A 14 3.26 -3.23 -13.98
CA ALA A 14 2.99 -4.10 -15.12
C ALA A 14 1.66 -4.87 -15.01
N ASN A 15 1.19 -5.13 -13.79
CA ASN A 15 -0.06 -5.87 -13.55
C ASN A 15 -0.87 -5.21 -12.41
N PRO A 16 -1.28 -3.95 -12.55
CA PRO A 16 -1.94 -3.24 -11.45
C PRO A 16 -3.38 -3.72 -11.30
N GLY A 17 -3.76 -4.10 -10.09
CA GLY A 17 -5.11 -4.58 -9.78
C GLY A 17 -5.44 -5.99 -10.29
N ARG A 18 -4.50 -6.67 -10.97
CA ARG A 18 -4.74 -8.02 -11.54
C ARG A 18 -4.63 -9.10 -10.48
N ARG A 19 -5.59 -10.02 -10.41
CA ARG A 19 -5.58 -11.10 -9.41
C ARG A 19 -4.82 -12.33 -9.87
N PHE A 20 -4.09 -12.94 -8.94
CA PHE A 20 -3.32 -14.15 -9.13
C PHE A 20 -3.49 -15.12 -7.95
N LEU A 21 -3.26 -16.40 -8.20
CA LEU A 21 -3.20 -17.43 -7.18
C LEU A 21 -1.80 -17.53 -6.59
N SER A 22 -1.71 -17.75 -5.29
CA SER A 22 -0.45 -17.91 -4.56
C SER A 22 -0.61 -18.91 -3.42
N CYS A 23 0.50 -19.49 -2.95
CA CYS A 23 0.46 -20.29 -1.74
C CYS A 23 0.01 -19.43 -0.52
N PRO A 24 -0.67 -20.03 0.49
CA PRO A 24 -1.22 -19.28 1.63
C PRO A 24 -0.11 -18.67 2.48
N GLN A 25 0.99 -19.42 2.61
CA GLN A 25 2.16 -19.01 3.37
C GLN A 25 2.84 -17.80 2.71
N LYS A 26 2.74 -16.65 3.38
CA LYS A 26 3.49 -15.44 3.04
C LYS A 26 4.99 -15.73 3.08
N GLY A 27 5.73 -15.28 2.07
CA GLY A 27 7.19 -15.44 2.00
C GLY A 27 7.68 -16.82 1.54
N SER A 28 6.79 -17.78 1.25
CA SER A 28 7.17 -19.06 0.66
C SER A 28 7.86 -18.87 -0.71
N ARG A 29 8.57 -19.90 -1.20
CA ARG A 29 9.12 -19.89 -2.56
C ARG A 29 8.03 -20.02 -3.64
N CYS A 30 6.83 -20.47 -3.25
CA CYS A 30 5.62 -20.60 -4.06
C CYS A 30 4.78 -19.30 -4.06
N ARG A 31 5.34 -18.21 -4.59
CA ARG A 31 4.67 -16.90 -4.54
C ARG A 31 3.62 -16.70 -5.63
N PHE A 32 3.75 -17.38 -6.76
CA PHE A 32 2.89 -17.22 -7.92
C PHE A 32 2.55 -18.58 -8.51
N LEU A 33 1.27 -18.87 -8.63
CA LEU A 33 0.73 -20.11 -9.20
C LEU A 33 0.06 -19.88 -10.56
N GLY A 34 -0.39 -18.65 -10.84
CA GLY A 34 -1.04 -18.30 -12.10
C GLY A 34 -1.94 -17.08 -11.98
N TRP A 35 -2.30 -16.49 -13.12
CA TRP A 35 -3.25 -15.38 -13.18
C TRP A 35 -4.68 -15.89 -13.20
N ILE A 36 -5.58 -15.19 -12.49
CA ILE A 36 -7.02 -15.45 -12.52
C ILE A 36 -7.66 -14.56 -13.58
N ASP A 37 -7.32 -13.27 -13.51
CA ASP A 37 -7.86 -12.28 -14.45
C ASP A 37 -7.04 -12.27 -15.76
N PRO A 38 -7.65 -11.96 -16.90
CA PRO A 38 -6.92 -11.70 -18.14
C PRO A 38 -5.99 -10.49 -17.99
N PRO A 39 -5.07 -10.26 -18.95
CA PRO A 39 -4.27 -9.04 -18.97
C PRO A 39 -5.14 -7.80 -18.87
N MET A 40 -4.69 -6.84 -18.05
CA MET A 40 -5.40 -5.57 -17.88
C MET A 40 -5.35 -4.75 -19.17
N CYS A 41 -6.33 -3.86 -19.39
CA CYS A 41 -6.30 -3.01 -20.59
C CYS A 41 -5.19 -1.95 -20.48
N ALA A 42 -4.63 -1.53 -21.62
CA ALA A 42 -3.53 -0.55 -21.66
C ALA A 42 -3.83 0.73 -20.87
N ARG A 43 -5.07 1.22 -20.93
CA ARG A 43 -5.51 2.39 -20.16
C ARG A 43 -5.40 2.19 -18.65
N SER A 44 -5.84 1.04 -18.14
CA SER A 44 -5.76 0.73 -16.70
C SER A 44 -4.31 0.58 -16.20
N MET A 45 -3.43 0.03 -17.05
CA MET A 45 -1.99 -0.07 -16.74
C MET A 45 -1.31 1.30 -16.59
N LEU A 46 -1.86 2.36 -17.22
CA LEU A 46 -1.37 3.72 -17.06
C LEU A 46 -2.03 4.46 -15.89
N ILE A 47 -3.35 4.36 -15.77
CA ILE A 47 -4.12 5.14 -14.79
C ILE A 47 -3.91 4.63 -13.36
N ILE A 48 -4.01 3.31 -13.13
CA ILE A 48 -3.96 2.75 -11.77
C ILE A 48 -2.63 3.07 -11.06
N PRO A 49 -1.45 2.89 -11.70
CA PRO A 49 -0.18 3.27 -11.05
C PRO A 49 -0.06 4.77 -10.78
N GLY A 50 -0.63 5.62 -11.64
CA GLY A 50 -0.72 7.07 -11.40
C GLY A 50 -1.51 7.39 -10.12
N LEU A 51 -2.69 6.80 -9.99
CA LEU A 51 -3.55 6.96 -8.81
C LEU A 51 -2.87 6.44 -7.53
N LEU A 52 -2.26 5.26 -7.57
CA LEU A 52 -1.54 4.69 -6.43
C LEU A 52 -0.38 5.57 -5.96
N ARG A 53 0.40 6.13 -6.90
CA ARG A 53 1.46 7.09 -6.56
C ARG A 53 0.91 8.34 -5.88
N ASN A 54 -0.20 8.87 -6.39
CA ASN A 54 -0.83 10.04 -5.79
C ASN A 54 -1.33 9.75 -4.37
N ILE A 55 -2.03 8.62 -4.16
CA ILE A 55 -2.50 8.19 -2.83
C ILE A 55 -1.34 8.03 -1.86
N ASN A 56 -0.26 7.37 -2.29
CA ASN A 56 0.92 7.18 -1.45
C ASN A 56 1.59 8.50 -1.09
N ASN A 57 1.70 9.44 -2.05
CA ASN A 57 2.23 10.77 -1.79
C ASN A 57 1.34 11.52 -0.78
N VAL A 58 0.03 11.56 -1.00
CA VAL A 58 -0.92 12.21 -0.08
C VAL A 58 -0.84 11.61 1.32
N ASN A 59 -0.81 10.29 1.46
CA ASN A 59 -0.66 9.63 2.76
C ASN A 59 0.67 9.99 3.45
N TYR A 60 1.76 10.06 2.69
CA TYR A 60 3.06 10.51 3.21
C TYR A 60 2.99 11.96 3.72
N GLN A 61 2.39 12.87 2.94
CA GLN A 61 2.20 14.26 3.35
C GLN A 61 1.38 14.36 4.64
N VAL A 62 0.27 13.63 4.72
CA VAL A 62 -0.59 13.60 5.92
C VAL A 62 0.18 13.08 7.13
N ALA A 63 0.95 11.99 6.98
CA ALA A 63 1.77 11.45 8.07
C ALA A 63 2.79 12.49 8.56
N ARG A 64 3.44 13.20 7.63
CA ARG A 64 4.39 14.26 7.95
C ARG A 64 3.73 15.43 8.68
N LEU A 65 2.58 15.90 8.21
CA LEU A 65 1.83 16.96 8.87
C LEU A 65 1.39 16.56 10.28
N LYS A 66 0.90 15.32 10.46
CA LYS A 66 0.54 14.79 11.78
C LYS A 66 1.73 14.76 12.74
N MET A 67 2.90 14.38 12.25
CA MET A 67 4.13 14.40 13.04
C MET A 67 4.52 15.82 13.46
N CYS A 68 4.47 16.79 12.55
CA CYS A 68 4.72 18.20 12.88
C CYS A 68 3.70 18.75 13.89
N LEU A 69 2.42 18.43 13.72
CA LEU A 69 1.36 18.83 14.64
C LEU A 69 1.62 18.26 16.04
N PHE A 70 1.91 16.96 16.14
CA PHE A 70 2.22 16.32 17.41
C PHE A 70 3.44 16.95 18.09
N ALA A 71 4.52 17.22 17.35
CA ALA A 71 5.70 17.89 17.87
C ALA A 71 5.39 19.32 18.37
N SER A 72 4.62 20.10 17.61
CA SER A 72 4.22 21.45 18.01
C SER A 72 3.35 21.46 19.26
N TRP A 73 2.42 20.51 19.38
CA TRP A 73 1.55 20.39 20.54
C TRP A 73 2.30 19.93 21.79
N LEU A 74 3.22 18.96 21.63
CA LEU A 74 4.10 18.53 22.70
C LEU A 74 4.97 19.70 23.22
N LEU A 75 5.58 20.47 22.31
CA LEU A 75 6.37 21.65 22.67
C LEU A 75 5.52 22.67 23.43
N PHE A 76 4.31 22.96 22.94
CA PHE A 76 3.39 23.88 23.60
C PHE A 76 3.06 23.42 25.03
N VAL A 77 2.72 22.14 25.22
CA VAL A 77 2.43 21.57 26.55
C VAL A 77 3.65 21.65 27.47
N VAL A 78 4.84 21.31 26.97
CA VAL A 78 6.08 21.38 27.75
C VAL A 78 6.37 22.81 28.20
N VAL A 79 6.27 23.78 27.30
CA VAL A 79 6.44 25.20 27.65
C VAL A 79 5.37 25.63 28.65
N TRP A 80 4.11 25.24 28.45
CA TRP A 80 3.04 25.59 29.37
C TRP A 80 3.30 25.06 30.79
N VAL A 81 3.71 23.80 30.94
CA VAL A 81 4.03 23.18 32.25
C VAL A 81 5.28 23.78 32.91
N LEU A 82 6.25 24.26 32.13
CA LEU A 82 7.48 24.83 32.68
C LEU A 82 7.35 26.30 33.11
N PHE A 83 6.40 27.03 32.55
CA PHE A 83 6.29 28.49 32.69
C PHE A 83 4.98 28.98 33.32
N ILE A 84 4.05 28.09 33.64
CA ILE A 84 2.86 28.33 34.46
C ILE A 84 2.87 27.35 35.62
#